data_AF-A0A7Z9JEN3-F1
#
_entry.id   AF-A0A7Z9JEN3-F1
#
_cell.length_a   1.000
_cell.length_b   1.000
_cell.length_c   1.000
_cell.angle_alpha   90.00
_cell.angle_beta   90.00
_cell.angle_gamma   90.00
#
_symmetry.space_group_name_H-M   'P 1'
#
loop_
_entity.id
_entity.type
_entity.pdbx_description
1 polymer ?
#
loop_
_entity_poly.entity_id
_entity_poly.type
_entity_poly.pdbx_seq_one_letter_code
_entity_poly.pdbx_strand_id
1 'polypeptide(L)'
;MTRLTFLARYRFHNERLGDVVQLGVAFQLGYIPVTVDAINVAVLKAEHTGFARSIEAFEFGRQIAGDSQPTRKAKEESQFDLERLEKRCVRDLIKEGRRGISKSIVVSRLLRQCRQSLPGLYESIDGRQSAIDLINGIRRCMLWGGEEVAIRYVTLLCQVYIVDSAENRRALTRNVILPLAEAILIREPIYLARLARSPEIVRRIRKRLNVQNSRGDVLKRRFLSRIRLRLWNWSLQIDLRTSDWSSFVVTTVGIFFPRRWRGHRRDRAVRELLVHAVSRAVNS
;
A
#
# COMPACT_ATOMS: atom_id res chain seq x y z
N MET A 1 -15.15 -0.67 12.66
CA MET A 1 -15.77 -0.74 11.31
C MET A 1 -14.87 -1.40 10.26
N THR A 2 -13.60 -1.01 10.14
CA THR A 2 -12.67 -1.45 9.06
C THR A 2 -12.39 -2.96 8.95
N ARG A 3 -12.46 -3.70 10.07
CA ARG A 3 -12.13 -5.13 10.12
C ARG A 3 -13.20 -6.03 9.48
N LEU A 4 -14.48 -5.71 9.67
CA LEU A 4 -15.59 -6.49 9.10
C LEU A 4 -15.71 -6.25 7.59
N THR A 5 -15.55 -5.01 7.13
CA THR A 5 -15.49 -4.69 5.70
C THR A 5 -14.30 -5.37 5.01
N PHE A 6 -13.16 -5.51 5.71
CA PHE A 6 -12.02 -6.29 5.21
C PHE A 6 -12.36 -7.79 5.08
N LEU A 7 -12.99 -8.39 6.08
CA LEU A 7 -13.41 -9.79 6.04
C LEU A 7 -14.45 -10.06 4.95
N ALA A 8 -15.44 -9.18 4.79
CA ALA A 8 -16.44 -9.27 3.74
C ALA A 8 -15.80 -9.21 2.34
N ARG A 9 -14.88 -8.26 2.13
CA ARG A 9 -14.09 -8.17 0.89
C ARG A 9 -13.23 -9.43 0.67
N TYR A 10 -12.62 -9.97 1.72
CA TYR A 10 -11.76 -11.15 1.64
C TYR A 10 -12.54 -12.43 1.28
N ARG A 11 -13.77 -12.57 1.80
CA ARG A 11 -14.61 -13.77 1.63
C ARG A 11 -15.51 -13.71 0.40
N PHE A 12 -16.04 -12.53 0.07
CA PHE A 12 -17.05 -12.34 -0.97
C PHE A 12 -16.59 -11.48 -2.13
N HIS A 13 -15.40 -10.88 -2.07
CA HIS A 13 -14.85 -9.95 -3.08
C HIS A 13 -15.77 -8.74 -3.37
N ASN A 14 -16.68 -8.44 -2.46
CA ASN A 14 -17.63 -7.34 -2.56
C ASN A 14 -17.65 -6.56 -1.24
N GLU A 15 -17.31 -5.28 -1.30
CA GLU A 15 -17.30 -4.40 -0.12
C GLU A 15 -18.70 -4.07 0.37
N ARG A 16 -19.69 -4.07 -0.52
CA ARG A 16 -21.08 -3.73 -0.22
C ARG A 16 -21.75 -4.72 0.72
N LEU A 17 -21.26 -5.96 0.76
CA LEU A 17 -21.73 -6.97 1.71
C LEU A 17 -21.19 -6.76 3.12
N GLY A 18 -20.27 -5.80 3.32
CA GLY A 18 -19.73 -5.48 4.65
C GLY A 18 -20.81 -5.07 5.64
N ASP A 19 -21.85 -4.38 5.18
CA ASP A 19 -22.97 -3.94 6.02
C ASP A 19 -23.89 -5.11 6.37
N VAL A 20 -24.07 -6.06 5.45
CA VAL A 20 -24.83 -7.31 5.69
C VAL A 20 -24.09 -8.23 6.66
N VAL A 21 -22.75 -8.31 6.58
CA VAL A 21 -21.93 -9.03 7.57
C VAL A 21 -22.06 -8.37 8.95
N GLN A 22 -22.06 -7.03 9.03
CA GLN A 22 -22.28 -6.30 10.28
C GLN A 22 -23.68 -6.57 10.85
N LEU A 23 -24.70 -6.63 10.00
CA LEU A 23 -26.05 -7.00 10.40
C LEU A 23 -26.08 -8.39 11.05
N GLY A 24 -25.38 -9.37 10.45
CA GLY A 24 -25.24 -10.72 11.01
C GLY A 24 -24.56 -10.75 12.38
N VAL A 25 -23.49 -9.95 12.55
CA VAL A 25 -22.81 -9.80 13.85
C VAL A 25 -23.74 -9.16 14.88
N ALA A 26 -24.40 -8.06 14.53
CA ALA A 26 -25.28 -7.32 15.43
C ALA A 26 -26.50 -8.15 15.86
N PHE A 27 -27.07 -8.91 14.93
CA PHE A 27 -28.13 -9.87 15.21
C PHE A 27 -27.66 -10.95 16.19
N GLN A 28 -26.50 -11.57 15.94
CA GLN A 28 -25.97 -12.63 16.81
C GLN A 28 -25.62 -12.15 18.21
N LEU A 29 -25.20 -10.89 18.34
CA LEU A 29 -24.93 -10.24 19.63
C LEU A 29 -26.19 -9.73 20.34
N GLY A 30 -27.38 -9.89 19.76
CA GLY A 30 -28.65 -9.51 20.36
C GLY A 30 -29.00 -8.02 20.25
N TYR A 31 -28.29 -7.24 19.42
CA TYR A 31 -28.57 -5.81 19.23
C TYR A 31 -29.78 -5.53 18.33
N ILE A 32 -30.29 -6.53 17.61
CA ILE A 32 -31.42 -6.40 16.69
C ILE A 32 -32.56 -7.32 17.17
N PRO A 33 -33.65 -6.77 17.74
CA PRO A 33 -34.71 -7.54 18.36
C PRO A 33 -35.77 -7.96 17.32
N VAL A 34 -35.39 -8.80 16.37
CA VAL A 34 -36.28 -9.33 15.34
C VAL A 34 -36.05 -10.83 15.17
N THR A 35 -36.95 -11.55 14.50
CA THR A 35 -36.77 -12.98 14.27
C THR A 35 -35.77 -13.23 13.14
N VAL A 36 -35.14 -14.42 13.15
CA VAL A 36 -34.25 -14.89 12.08
C VAL A 36 -34.98 -14.87 10.74
N ASP A 37 -36.24 -15.30 10.72
CA ASP A 37 -37.05 -15.36 9.51
C ASP A 37 -37.30 -13.96 8.93
N ALA A 38 -37.62 -12.98 9.77
CA ALA A 38 -37.82 -11.59 9.32
C ALA A 38 -36.56 -11.01 8.67
N ILE A 39 -35.38 -11.27 9.25
CA ILE A 39 -34.12 -10.82 8.65
C ILE A 39 -33.82 -11.58 7.36
N ASN A 40 -34.00 -12.90 7.33
CA ASN A 40 -33.73 -13.70 6.12
C ASN A 40 -34.58 -13.22 4.95
N VAL A 41 -35.86 -12.92 5.18
CA VAL A 41 -36.75 -12.32 4.16
C VAL A 41 -36.23 -10.96 3.68
N ALA A 42 -35.79 -10.09 4.59
CA ALA A 42 -35.23 -8.78 4.24
C ALA A 42 -33.92 -8.89 3.45
N VAL A 43 -33.04 -9.80 3.85
CA VAL A 43 -31.74 -10.07 3.21
C VAL A 43 -31.95 -10.68 1.81
N LEU A 44 -32.89 -11.61 1.66
CA LEU A 44 -33.33 -12.16 0.38
C LEU A 44 -33.84 -11.06 -0.55
N LYS A 45 -34.68 -10.16 -0.04
CA LYS A 45 -35.20 -9.02 -0.82
C LYS A 45 -34.07 -8.10 -1.28
N ALA A 46 -33.07 -7.84 -0.43
CA ALA A 46 -31.90 -7.06 -0.80
C ALA A 46 -31.05 -7.76 -1.89
N GLU A 47 -30.95 -9.09 -1.85
CA GLU A 47 -30.23 -9.86 -2.86
C GLU A 47 -30.82 -9.68 -4.27
N HIS A 48 -32.15 -9.69 -4.39
CA HIS A 48 -32.86 -9.42 -5.64
C HIS A 48 -32.61 -8.00 -6.21
N THR A 49 -32.17 -7.04 -5.39
CA THR A 49 -31.82 -5.68 -5.83
C THR A 49 -30.36 -5.52 -6.27
N GLY A 50 -29.58 -6.61 -6.31
CA GLY A 50 -28.20 -6.61 -6.83
C GLY A 50 -27.12 -6.84 -5.77
N PHE A 51 -27.49 -7.19 -4.54
CA PHE A 51 -26.54 -7.65 -3.52
C PHE A 51 -26.43 -9.18 -3.53
N ALA A 52 -25.84 -9.74 -4.59
CA ALA A 52 -25.62 -11.19 -4.68
C ALA A 52 -24.89 -11.74 -3.44
N ARG A 53 -25.34 -12.89 -2.93
CA ARG A 53 -24.80 -13.60 -1.75
C ARG A 53 -25.03 -12.86 -0.42
N SER A 54 -26.15 -12.15 -0.29
CA SER A 54 -26.49 -11.44 0.95
C SER A 54 -26.82 -12.41 2.08
N ILE A 55 -27.48 -13.54 1.79
CA ILE A 55 -27.75 -14.58 2.79
C ILE A 55 -26.45 -15.13 3.36
N GLU A 56 -25.52 -15.55 2.49
CA GLU A 56 -24.22 -16.07 2.91
C GLU A 56 -23.43 -15.03 3.72
N ALA A 57 -23.53 -13.74 3.37
CA ALA A 57 -22.87 -12.66 4.10
C ALA A 57 -23.46 -12.46 5.50
N PHE A 58 -24.79 -12.55 5.64
CA PHE A 58 -25.47 -12.48 6.92
C PHE A 58 -25.08 -13.66 7.83
N GLU A 59 -25.14 -14.89 7.31
CA GLU A 59 -24.73 -16.09 8.03
C GLU A 59 -23.26 -16.06 8.45
N PHE A 60 -22.38 -15.59 7.56
CA PHE A 60 -20.96 -15.42 7.87
C PHE A 60 -20.73 -14.42 9.01
N GLY A 61 -21.50 -13.33 9.06
CA GLY A 61 -21.49 -12.38 10.17
C GLY A 61 -21.89 -13.03 11.50
N ARG A 62 -22.94 -13.86 11.48
CA ARG A 62 -23.38 -14.61 12.66
C ARG A 62 -22.32 -15.60 13.14
N GLN A 63 -21.69 -16.33 12.22
CA GLN A 63 -20.60 -17.26 12.53
C GLN A 63 -19.39 -16.54 13.16
N ILE A 64 -18.98 -15.39 12.62
CA ILE A 64 -17.89 -14.57 13.20
C ILE A 64 -18.19 -14.14 14.64
N ALA A 65 -19.44 -13.82 14.94
CA ALA A 65 -19.85 -13.39 16.27
C ALA A 65 -19.98 -14.57 17.26
N GLY A 66 -20.31 -15.76 16.77
CA GLY A 66 -20.38 -17.00 17.57
C GLY A 66 -19.01 -17.64 17.83
N ASP A 67 -18.07 -17.54 16.90
CA ASP A 67 -16.71 -18.07 17.04
C ASP A 67 -15.76 -17.04 17.67
N SER A 68 -15.27 -17.29 18.88
CA SER A 68 -14.21 -16.50 19.54
C SER A 68 -12.85 -16.47 18.80
N GLN A 69 -12.74 -17.18 17.67
CA GLN A 69 -11.56 -17.15 16.80
C GLN A 69 -11.93 -16.99 15.31
N PRO A 70 -12.30 -15.79 14.86
CA PRO A 70 -12.45 -15.56 13.44
C PRO A 70 -11.05 -15.60 12.81
N THR A 71 -10.77 -16.67 12.06
CA THR A 71 -9.61 -16.91 11.18
C THR A 71 -8.25 -17.17 11.86
N ARG A 72 -8.00 -18.44 12.19
CA ARG A 72 -6.65 -19.00 12.47
C ARG A 72 -5.62 -18.62 11.39
N LYS A 73 -6.04 -18.47 10.12
CA LYS A 73 -5.19 -18.02 9.00
C LYS A 73 -4.75 -16.56 9.05
N ALA A 74 -5.44 -15.68 9.77
CA ALA A 74 -4.98 -14.29 9.95
C ALA A 74 -3.88 -14.19 11.02
N LYS A 75 -3.85 -15.12 12.00
CA LYS A 75 -2.84 -15.18 13.06
C LYS A 75 -1.51 -15.75 12.57
N GLU A 76 -1.50 -16.69 11.64
CA GLU A 76 -0.25 -17.28 11.10
C GLU A 76 0.56 -16.30 10.23
N GLU A 77 -0.07 -15.25 9.69
CA GLU A 77 0.64 -14.21 8.92
C GLU A 77 1.46 -13.24 9.81
N SER A 78 1.37 -13.35 11.14
CA SER A 78 2.01 -12.41 12.08
C SER A 78 3.51 -12.64 12.26
N GLN A 79 4.03 -13.81 11.88
CA GLN A 79 5.48 -14.03 11.74
C GLN A 79 5.92 -13.57 10.34
N PHE A 80 5.82 -12.27 10.09
CA PHE A 80 6.49 -11.65 8.95
C PHE A 80 8.00 -11.69 9.20
N ASP A 81 8.67 -12.63 8.55
CA ASP A 81 10.13 -12.68 8.51
C ASP A 81 10.64 -11.50 7.66
N LEU A 82 11.22 -10.50 8.34
CA LEU A 82 11.83 -9.32 7.73
C LEU A 82 12.92 -9.72 6.74
N GLU A 83 13.72 -10.75 7.04
CA GLU A 83 14.75 -11.23 6.13
C GLU A 83 14.14 -11.75 4.84
N ARG A 84 13.02 -12.47 4.94
CA ARG A 84 12.29 -12.97 3.77
C ARG A 84 11.77 -11.82 2.92
N LEU A 85 11.35 -10.71 3.55
CA LEU A 85 10.92 -9.51 2.83
C LEU A 85 12.09 -8.84 2.10
N GLU A 86 13.24 -8.68 2.76
CA GLU A 86 14.46 -8.14 2.14
C GLU A 86 14.92 -8.99 0.96
N LYS A 87 15.11 -10.31 1.18
CA LYS A 87 15.51 -11.28 0.15
C LYS A 87 14.55 -11.24 -1.04
N ARG A 88 13.24 -11.10 -0.77
CA ARG A 88 12.22 -10.96 -1.82
C ARG A 88 12.33 -9.64 -2.57
N CYS A 89 12.59 -8.52 -1.88
CA CYS A 89 12.78 -7.21 -2.50
C CYS A 89 13.96 -7.23 -3.47
N VAL A 90 15.10 -7.79 -3.05
CA VAL A 90 16.30 -7.94 -3.90
C VAL A 90 16.01 -8.82 -5.10
N ARG A 91 15.33 -9.96 -4.89
CA ARG A 91 14.95 -10.89 -5.97
C ARG A 91 14.02 -10.26 -7.00
N ASP A 92 13.06 -9.45 -6.57
CA ASP A 92 12.17 -8.73 -7.50
C ASP A 92 12.96 -7.84 -8.45
N LEU A 93 13.96 -7.13 -7.93
CA LEU A 93 14.80 -6.23 -8.72
C LEU A 93 15.65 -7.02 -9.71
N ILE A 94 16.25 -8.14 -9.29
CA ILE A 94 17.04 -9.00 -10.19
C ILE A 94 16.21 -9.48 -11.39
N LYS A 95 14.92 -9.79 -11.18
CA LYS A 95 13.99 -10.19 -12.25
C LYS A 95 13.72 -9.09 -13.29
N GLU A 96 14.08 -7.83 -13.03
CA GLU A 96 14.01 -6.73 -14.01
C GLU A 96 15.16 -6.77 -15.04
N GLY A 97 16.11 -7.71 -14.94
CA GLY A 97 17.24 -7.87 -15.87
C GLY A 97 18.50 -7.09 -15.45
N ARG A 98 19.38 -6.76 -16.40
CA ARG A 98 20.72 -6.17 -16.11
C ARG A 98 20.64 -4.91 -15.24
N ARG A 99 19.78 -3.95 -15.59
CA ARG A 99 19.54 -2.73 -14.79
C ARG A 99 18.97 -3.04 -13.40
N GLY A 100 18.21 -4.12 -13.30
CA GLY A 100 17.65 -4.62 -12.05
C GLY A 100 18.70 -5.15 -11.09
N ILE A 101 19.72 -5.84 -11.62
CA ILE A 101 20.87 -6.34 -10.85
C ILE A 101 21.65 -5.17 -10.24
N SER A 102 21.97 -4.12 -11.01
CA SER A 102 22.65 -2.93 -10.46
C SER A 102 21.85 -2.28 -9.34
N LYS A 103 20.53 -2.14 -9.50
CA LYS A 103 19.66 -1.62 -8.43
C LYS A 103 19.63 -2.52 -7.21
N SER A 104 19.65 -3.85 -7.39
CA SER A 104 19.57 -4.80 -6.29
C SER A 104 20.81 -4.74 -5.40
N ILE A 105 21.99 -4.51 -5.98
CA ILE A 105 23.24 -4.27 -5.25
C ILE A 105 23.10 -3.01 -4.38
N VAL A 106 22.64 -1.90 -4.96
CA VAL A 106 22.45 -0.64 -4.24
C VAL A 106 21.44 -0.79 -3.11
N VAL A 107 20.27 -1.40 -3.38
CA VAL A 107 19.24 -1.64 -2.35
C VAL A 107 19.79 -2.53 -1.24
N SER A 108 20.54 -3.58 -1.56
CA SER A 108 21.15 -4.47 -0.56
C SER A 108 22.14 -3.73 0.33
N ARG A 109 22.96 -2.85 -0.26
CA ARG A 109 23.90 -1.98 0.48
C ARG A 109 23.14 -1.03 1.42
N LEU A 110 22.09 -0.35 0.93
CA LEU A 110 21.29 0.57 1.73
C LEU A 110 20.58 -0.13 2.89
N LEU A 111 20.01 -1.31 2.66
CA LEU A 111 19.38 -2.12 3.73
C LEU A 111 20.39 -2.55 4.78
N ARG A 112 21.60 -2.96 4.37
CA ARG A 112 22.69 -3.29 5.29
C ARG A 112 23.11 -2.07 6.13
N GLN A 113 23.29 -0.92 5.48
CA GLN A 113 23.60 0.33 6.17
C GLN A 113 22.53 0.68 7.19
N CYS A 114 21.24 0.62 6.83
CA CYS A 114 20.16 0.93 7.75
C CYS A 114 20.11 -0.01 8.96
N ARG A 115 20.41 -1.30 8.78
CA ARG A 115 20.52 -2.25 9.91
C ARG A 115 21.62 -1.87 10.89
N GLN A 116 22.75 -1.40 10.37
CA GLN A 116 23.89 -0.99 11.19
C GLN A 116 23.66 0.36 11.86
N SER A 117 23.06 1.32 11.15
CA SER A 117 22.88 2.69 11.61
C SER A 117 21.63 2.90 12.47
N LEU A 118 20.63 2.00 12.40
CA LEU A 118 19.33 2.17 13.04
C LEU A 118 18.97 0.96 13.95
N PRO A 119 19.82 0.56 14.92
CA PRO A 119 19.62 -0.68 15.69
C PRO A 119 18.28 -0.72 16.44
N GLY A 120 17.85 0.39 17.04
CA GLY A 120 16.60 0.46 17.82
C GLY A 120 15.31 0.29 17.00
N LEU A 121 15.39 0.33 15.66
CA LEU A 121 14.25 0.04 14.79
C LEU A 121 13.97 -1.46 14.66
N TYR A 122 14.90 -2.35 14.95
CA TYR A 122 14.71 -3.80 14.72
C TYR A 122 14.33 -4.56 15.99
N GLU A 123 14.48 -3.94 17.16
CA GLU A 123 14.39 -4.59 18.47
C GLU A 123 12.96 -4.69 19.03
N SER A 124 12.05 -3.80 18.61
CA SER A 124 10.67 -3.74 19.13
C SER A 124 9.61 -4.17 18.12
N ILE A 125 8.42 -4.55 18.59
CA ILE A 125 7.27 -4.91 17.74
C ILE A 125 6.89 -3.74 16.82
N ASP A 126 6.82 -2.52 17.34
CA ASP A 126 6.59 -1.30 16.55
C ASP A 126 7.74 -1.00 15.57
N GLY A 127 8.96 -1.36 15.98
CA GLY A 127 10.15 -1.33 15.14
C GLY A 127 10.03 -2.23 13.90
N ARG A 128 9.43 -3.42 14.03
CA ARG A 128 9.23 -4.32 12.88
C ARG A 128 8.38 -3.69 11.79
N GLN A 129 7.29 -3.01 12.14
CA GLN A 129 6.47 -2.29 11.17
C GLN A 129 7.29 -1.16 10.51
N SER A 130 8.08 -0.45 11.30
CA SER A 130 9.00 0.59 10.83
C SER A 130 10.05 0.03 9.85
N ALA A 131 10.56 -1.19 10.08
CA ALA A 131 11.48 -1.87 9.17
C ALA A 131 10.82 -2.28 7.84
N ILE A 132 9.56 -2.74 7.87
CA ILE A 132 8.77 -2.98 6.65
C ILE A 132 8.62 -1.69 5.86
N ASP A 133 8.29 -0.61 6.55
CA ASP A 133 8.09 0.71 5.98
C ASP A 133 9.39 1.29 5.41
N LEU A 134 10.52 1.02 6.05
CA LEU A 134 11.86 1.36 5.56
C LEU A 134 12.16 0.64 4.24
N ILE A 135 11.93 -0.67 4.17
CA ILE A 135 12.14 -1.46 2.95
C ILE A 135 11.26 -0.90 1.81
N ASN A 136 10.00 -0.59 2.11
CA ASN A 136 9.08 0.01 1.14
C ASN A 136 9.55 1.41 0.71
N GLY A 137 10.02 2.24 1.65
CA GLY A 137 10.55 3.58 1.39
C GLY A 137 11.75 3.54 0.43
N ILE A 138 12.77 2.73 0.76
CA ILE A 138 13.97 2.55 -0.09
C ILE A 138 13.56 2.07 -1.49
N ARG A 139 12.68 1.08 -1.57
CA ARG A 139 12.19 0.55 -2.85
C ARG A 139 11.49 1.62 -3.67
N ARG A 140 10.62 2.43 -3.06
CA ARG A 140 9.87 3.50 -3.75
C ARG A 140 10.81 4.61 -4.23
N CYS A 141 11.78 5.03 -3.40
CA CYS A 141 12.81 5.99 -3.76
C CYS A 141 13.67 5.49 -4.93
N MET A 142 14.09 4.22 -4.89
CA MET A 142 14.80 3.57 -5.99
C MET A 142 13.95 3.50 -7.28
N LEU A 143 12.65 3.24 -7.15
CA LEU A 143 11.73 3.16 -8.30
C LEU A 143 11.50 4.52 -8.99
N TRP A 144 11.38 5.59 -8.21
CA TRP A 144 11.15 6.95 -8.71
C TRP A 144 12.45 7.60 -9.22
N GLY A 145 13.42 7.69 -8.31
CA GLY A 145 14.62 8.50 -8.45
C GLY A 145 15.92 7.71 -8.57
N GLY A 146 15.85 6.37 -8.56
CA GLY A 146 17.06 5.55 -8.64
C GLY A 146 17.94 5.70 -7.41
N GLU A 147 19.23 5.42 -7.60
CA GLU A 147 20.23 5.38 -6.53
C GLU A 147 20.36 6.71 -5.78
N GLU A 148 20.49 7.83 -6.49
CA GLU A 148 20.66 9.16 -5.90
C GLU A 148 19.58 9.47 -4.84
N VAL A 149 18.31 9.23 -5.20
CA VAL A 149 17.18 9.54 -4.33
C VAL A 149 17.05 8.54 -3.19
N ALA A 150 17.35 7.26 -3.44
CA ALA A 150 17.38 6.24 -2.40
C ALA A 150 18.47 6.50 -1.37
N ILE A 151 19.67 6.91 -1.80
CA ILE A 151 20.76 7.32 -0.92
C ILE A 151 20.33 8.53 -0.09
N ARG A 152 19.83 9.60 -0.73
CA ARG A 152 19.39 10.81 -0.03
C ARG A 152 18.34 10.50 1.05
N TYR A 153 17.37 9.65 0.74
CA TYR A 153 16.37 9.21 1.69
C TYR A 153 16.98 8.51 2.91
N VAL A 154 17.89 7.56 2.69
CA VAL A 154 18.58 6.85 3.79
C VAL A 154 19.45 7.80 4.61
N THR A 155 20.18 8.71 3.97
CA THR A 155 21.01 9.70 4.65
C THR A 155 20.18 10.59 5.58
N LEU A 156 19.06 11.14 5.10
CA LEU A 156 18.16 11.96 5.91
C LEU A 156 17.56 11.14 7.07
N LEU A 157 17.21 9.88 6.84
CA LEU A 157 16.67 9.02 7.89
C LEU A 157 17.70 8.74 8.98
N CYS A 158 18.96 8.46 8.62
CA CYS A 158 20.05 8.29 9.58
C CYS A 158 20.29 9.58 10.39
N GLN A 159 20.20 10.74 9.75
CA GLN A 159 20.30 12.03 10.44
C GLN A 159 19.18 12.24 11.44
N VAL A 160 17.92 11.96 11.07
CA VAL A 160 16.79 12.02 12.01
C VAL A 160 17.01 11.07 13.17
N TYR A 161 17.47 9.84 12.91
CA TYR A 161 17.71 8.87 13.96
C TYR A 161 18.74 9.33 14.99
N ILE A 162 19.80 10.03 14.56
CA ILE A 162 20.83 10.56 15.47
C ILE A 162 20.23 11.55 16.46
N VAL A 163 19.36 12.44 15.99
CA VAL A 163 18.77 13.54 16.78
C VAL A 163 17.55 13.09 17.60
N ASP A 164 16.85 12.05 17.14
CA ASP A 164 15.67 11.52 17.82
C ASP A 164 16.01 10.93 19.19
N SER A 165 15.17 11.11 20.20
CA SER A 165 15.47 10.64 21.56
C SER A 165 15.40 9.11 21.66
N ALA A 166 16.44 8.52 22.28
CA ALA A 166 16.44 7.10 22.65
C ALA A 166 15.37 6.80 23.71
N GLU A 167 15.11 7.74 24.63
CA GLU A 167 14.13 7.59 25.72
C GLU A 167 12.71 7.41 25.17
N ASN A 168 12.37 8.15 24.11
CA ASN A 168 11.10 8.02 23.39
C ASN A 168 11.08 6.86 22.38
N ARG A 169 12.00 5.89 22.52
CA ARG A 169 12.12 4.71 21.64
C ARG A 169 12.17 5.11 20.17
N ARG A 170 12.88 6.19 19.85
CA ARG A 170 13.05 6.71 18.49
C ARG A 170 11.71 6.92 17.76
N ALA A 171 10.72 7.49 18.45
CA ALA A 171 9.36 7.67 17.93
C ALA A 171 9.32 8.59 16.69
N LEU A 172 10.16 9.64 16.63
CA LEU A 172 10.20 10.52 15.47
C LEU A 172 10.67 9.75 14.24
N THR A 173 11.73 8.96 14.36
CA THR A 173 12.28 8.13 13.29
C THR A 173 11.23 7.14 12.79
N ARG A 174 10.59 6.40 13.70
CA ARG A 174 9.55 5.42 13.33
C ARG A 174 8.42 6.05 12.52
N ASN A 175 7.96 7.24 12.94
CA ASN A 175 6.86 7.94 12.29
C ASN A 175 7.27 8.65 11.00
N VAL A 176 8.53 9.04 10.83
CA VAL A 176 8.98 9.81 9.66
C VAL A 176 9.32 8.95 8.44
N ILE A 177 9.58 7.65 8.60
CA ILE A 177 10.03 6.75 7.51
C ILE A 177 9.17 6.87 6.24
N LEU A 178 7.86 6.59 6.34
CA LEU A 178 6.97 6.70 5.17
C LEU A 178 6.72 8.16 4.76
N PRO A 179 6.37 9.09 5.66
CA PRO A 179 6.19 10.49 5.29
C PRO A 179 7.39 11.11 4.58
N LEU A 180 8.61 10.80 5.01
CA LEU A 180 9.84 11.28 4.38
C LEU A 180 10.00 10.70 2.98
N ALA A 181 9.78 9.39 2.82
CA ALA A 181 9.78 8.78 1.49
C ALA A 181 8.73 9.45 0.61
N GLU A 182 7.49 9.59 1.08
CA GLU A 182 6.40 10.21 0.31
C GLU A 182 6.63 11.69 -0.01
N ALA A 183 7.31 12.43 0.87
CA ALA A 183 7.71 13.81 0.65
C ALA A 183 8.75 13.92 -0.48
N ILE A 184 9.74 13.03 -0.49
CA ILE A 184 10.79 12.98 -1.51
C ILE A 184 10.21 12.59 -2.87
N LEU A 185 9.18 11.74 -2.87
CA LEU A 185 8.56 11.16 -4.05
C LEU A 185 7.48 12.07 -4.62
N ILE A 186 7.69 12.57 -5.85
CA ILE A 186 6.61 13.26 -6.55
C ILE A 186 5.68 12.22 -7.17
N ARG A 187 4.41 12.19 -6.74
CA ARG A 187 3.36 11.25 -7.22
C ARG A 187 2.85 11.58 -8.63
N GLU A 188 3.76 11.61 -9.57
CA GLU A 188 3.49 11.90 -10.98
C GLU A 188 3.07 10.64 -11.77
N PRO A 189 2.39 10.77 -12.93
CA PRO A 189 1.81 9.65 -13.66
C PRO A 189 2.79 8.53 -14.04
N ILE A 190 4.04 8.85 -14.40
CA ILE A 190 5.07 7.88 -14.79
C ILE A 190 5.46 7.03 -13.56
N TYR A 191 5.67 7.67 -12.41
CA TYR A 191 5.89 6.97 -11.15
C TYR A 191 4.72 6.10 -10.75
N LEU A 192 3.49 6.63 -10.78
CA LEU A 192 2.30 5.86 -10.42
C LEU A 192 2.12 4.64 -11.34
N ALA A 193 2.40 4.78 -12.64
CA ALA A 193 2.39 3.67 -13.59
C ALA A 193 3.48 2.63 -13.31
N ARG A 194 4.69 3.05 -12.91
CA ARG A 194 5.75 2.13 -12.45
C ARG A 194 5.36 1.42 -11.16
N LEU A 195 4.82 2.16 -10.20
CA LEU A 195 4.40 1.66 -8.89
C LEU A 195 3.27 0.63 -9.03
N ALA A 196 2.27 0.92 -9.86
CA ALA A 196 1.15 0.01 -10.10
C ALA A 196 1.61 -1.36 -10.65
N ARG A 197 2.64 -1.38 -11.50
CA ARG A 197 3.22 -2.62 -12.04
C ARG A 197 4.24 -3.30 -11.11
N SER A 198 4.61 -2.66 -10.01
CA SER A 198 5.61 -3.23 -9.11
C SER A 198 5.12 -4.55 -8.47
N PRO A 199 5.99 -5.56 -8.34
CA PRO A 199 5.64 -6.82 -7.70
C PRO A 199 5.06 -6.70 -6.28
N GLU A 200 5.48 -5.68 -5.51
CA GLU A 200 4.93 -5.37 -4.18
C GLU A 200 3.44 -5.06 -4.25
N ILE A 201 3.06 -4.10 -5.09
CA ILE A 201 1.69 -3.61 -5.20
C ILE A 201 0.79 -4.70 -5.78
N VAL A 202 1.27 -5.43 -6.79
CA VAL A 202 0.54 -6.57 -7.35
C VAL A 202 0.27 -7.63 -6.28
N ARG A 203 1.28 -7.98 -5.46
CA ARG A 203 1.09 -8.93 -4.35
C ARG A 203 0.15 -8.41 -3.28
N ARG A 204 0.30 -7.14 -2.89
CA ARG A 204 -0.58 -6.49 -1.89
C ARG A 204 -2.02 -6.52 -2.36
N ILE A 205 -2.28 -6.23 -3.64
CA ILE A 205 -3.62 -6.29 -4.24
C ILE A 205 -4.13 -7.73 -4.25
N ARG A 206 -3.34 -8.71 -4.72
CA ARG A 206 -3.74 -10.13 -4.72
C ARG A 206 -4.08 -10.62 -3.32
N LYS A 207 -3.25 -10.28 -2.32
CA LYS A 207 -3.49 -10.61 -0.91
C LYS A 207 -4.77 -9.95 -0.39
N ARG A 208 -4.92 -8.63 -0.60
CA ARG A 208 -6.10 -7.86 -0.19
C ARG A 208 -7.40 -8.38 -0.81
N LEU A 209 -7.32 -8.85 -2.05
CA LEU A 209 -8.45 -9.39 -2.80
C LEU A 209 -8.56 -10.92 -2.70
N ASN A 210 -7.74 -11.58 -1.88
CA ASN A 210 -7.73 -13.05 -1.72
C ASN A 210 -7.70 -13.83 -3.06
N VAL A 211 -6.94 -13.35 -4.05
CA VAL A 211 -6.85 -13.98 -5.37
C VAL A 211 -6.06 -15.29 -5.25
N GLN A 212 -6.69 -16.42 -5.57
CA GLN A 212 -6.07 -17.74 -5.53
C GLN A 212 -6.06 -18.38 -6.92
N ASN A 213 -4.86 -18.57 -7.48
CA ASN A 213 -4.70 -19.21 -8.79
C ASN A 213 -5.30 -20.63 -8.82
N SER A 214 -5.23 -21.38 -7.71
CA SER A 214 -5.81 -22.73 -7.60
C SER A 214 -7.33 -22.76 -7.73
N ARG A 215 -8.02 -21.62 -7.49
CA ARG A 215 -9.47 -21.47 -7.69
C ARG A 215 -9.83 -21.02 -9.11
N GLY A 216 -8.85 -20.72 -9.96
CA GLY A 216 -9.06 -20.11 -11.26
C GLY A 216 -9.25 -18.59 -11.22
N ASP A 217 -8.96 -17.92 -10.09
CA ASP A 217 -9.14 -16.48 -9.96
C ASP A 217 -8.20 -15.70 -10.89
N VAL A 218 -8.73 -14.70 -11.61
CA VAL A 218 -7.96 -13.82 -12.49
C VAL A 218 -8.03 -12.37 -12.02
N LEU A 219 -6.86 -11.77 -11.78
CA LEU A 219 -6.75 -10.34 -11.49
C LEU A 219 -6.63 -9.54 -12.81
N LYS A 220 -7.69 -8.81 -13.18
CA LYS A 220 -7.69 -7.85 -14.30
C LYS A 220 -7.73 -6.43 -13.75
N ARG A 221 -6.75 -5.59 -14.08
CA ARG A 221 -6.73 -4.19 -13.64
C ARG A 221 -7.23 -3.26 -14.75
N ARG A 222 -7.99 -2.26 -14.33
CA ARG A 222 -8.48 -1.17 -15.18
C ARG A 222 -8.11 0.16 -14.54
N PHE A 223 -7.56 1.07 -15.33
CA PHE A 223 -7.28 2.44 -14.92
C PHE A 223 -8.39 3.34 -15.43
N LEU A 224 -8.87 4.20 -14.54
CA LEU A 224 -9.83 5.26 -14.85
C LEU A 224 -9.07 6.57 -14.73
N SER A 225 -8.75 7.17 -15.87
CA SER A 225 -7.89 8.35 -15.96
C SER A 225 -8.68 9.50 -16.55
N ARG A 226 -8.74 10.62 -15.85
CA ARG A 226 -9.30 11.87 -16.36
C ARG A 226 -8.17 12.77 -16.83
N ILE A 227 -8.09 13.00 -18.14
CA ILE A 227 -7.13 13.91 -18.76
C ILE A 227 -7.80 15.27 -18.90
N ARG A 228 -7.22 16.29 -18.27
CA ARG A 228 -7.64 17.70 -18.41
C ARG A 228 -6.53 18.48 -19.07
N LEU A 229 -6.81 19.01 -20.25
CA LEU A 229 -5.92 19.93 -20.96
C LEU A 229 -6.57 21.30 -20.98
N ARG A 230 -5.80 22.31 -20.58
CA ARG A 230 -6.21 23.72 -20.64
C ARG A 230 -5.13 24.49 -21.39
N LEU A 231 -5.45 24.95 -22.58
CA LEU A 231 -4.56 25.70 -23.48
C LEU A 231 -5.30 26.97 -23.90
N TRP A 232 -4.82 28.13 -23.46
CA TRP A 232 -5.50 29.42 -23.68
C TRP A 232 -6.97 29.39 -23.20
N ASN A 233 -7.92 29.62 -24.11
CA ASN A 233 -9.36 29.57 -23.88
C ASN A 233 -9.96 28.19 -24.17
N TRP A 234 -9.15 27.20 -24.56
CA TRP A 234 -9.61 25.85 -24.83
C TRP A 234 -9.43 24.96 -23.60
N SER A 235 -10.51 24.28 -23.22
CA SER A 235 -10.49 23.24 -22.17
C SER A 235 -11.02 21.93 -22.74
N LEU A 236 -10.21 20.89 -22.66
CA LEU A 236 -10.57 19.53 -23.03
C LEU A 236 -10.52 18.64 -21.78
N GLN A 237 -11.61 17.92 -21.52
CA GLN A 237 -11.67 16.88 -20.49
C GLN A 237 -12.04 15.55 -21.14
N ILE A 238 -11.15 14.56 -21.03
CA ILE A 238 -11.36 13.20 -21.53
C ILE A 238 -11.32 12.24 -20.35
N ASP A 239 -12.38 11.44 -20.20
CA ASP A 239 -12.43 10.32 -19.26
C ASP A 239 -12.09 9.02 -19.99
N LEU A 240 -10.94 8.44 -19.65
CA LEU A 240 -10.36 7.29 -20.33
C LEU A 240 -10.37 6.07 -19.40
N ARG A 241 -10.92 4.96 -19.89
CA ARG A 241 -10.84 3.66 -19.23
C ARG A 241 -9.84 2.78 -19.97
N THR A 242 -8.67 2.55 -19.38
CA THR A 242 -7.62 1.70 -19.97
C THR A 242 -7.40 0.42 -19.17
N SER A 243 -6.75 -0.57 -19.80
CA SER A 243 -6.23 -1.74 -19.09
C SER A 243 -4.75 -1.57 -18.74
N ASP A 244 -4.12 -2.65 -18.28
CA ASP A 244 -2.73 -2.68 -17.85
C ASP A 244 -1.72 -2.17 -18.89
N TRP A 245 -2.00 -2.30 -20.19
CA TRP A 245 -1.10 -1.82 -21.26
C TRP A 245 -0.80 -0.32 -21.14
N SER A 246 -1.75 0.48 -20.66
CA SER A 246 -1.56 1.93 -20.54
C SER A 246 -0.45 2.28 -19.56
N SER A 247 -0.34 1.55 -18.46
CA SER A 247 0.75 1.73 -17.51
C SER A 247 2.10 1.39 -18.16
N PHE A 248 2.16 0.36 -19.02
CA PHE A 248 3.36 0.07 -19.80
C PHE A 248 3.73 1.25 -20.70
N VAL A 249 2.79 1.74 -21.51
CA VAL A 249 3.04 2.89 -22.41
C VAL A 249 3.51 4.12 -21.66
N VAL A 250 2.81 4.52 -20.59
CA VAL A 250 3.19 5.68 -19.76
C VAL A 250 4.61 5.53 -19.21
N THR A 251 5.00 4.34 -18.77
CA THR A 251 6.36 4.12 -18.26
C THR A 251 7.45 4.12 -19.32
N THR A 252 7.14 3.65 -20.52
CA THR A 252 8.07 3.59 -21.65
C THR A 252 8.29 4.98 -22.21
N VAL A 253 7.21 5.70 -22.52
CA VAL A 253 7.24 7.11 -22.95
C VAL A 253 7.89 7.99 -21.88
N GLY A 254 7.61 7.70 -20.61
CA GLY A 254 8.19 8.40 -19.48
C GLY A 254 9.72 8.33 -19.39
N ILE A 255 10.42 7.49 -20.14
CA ILE A 255 11.90 7.48 -20.18
C ILE A 255 12.44 8.78 -20.82
N PHE A 256 11.72 9.34 -21.79
CA PHE A 256 12.13 10.53 -22.53
C PHE A 256 11.90 11.84 -21.77
N PHE A 257 11.13 11.82 -20.67
CA PHE A 257 10.82 13.02 -19.88
C PHE A 257 11.86 13.24 -18.78
N PRO A 258 12.67 14.32 -18.84
CA PRO A 258 13.64 14.64 -17.80
C PRO A 258 12.95 14.78 -16.44
N ARG A 259 13.59 14.31 -15.36
CA ARG A 259 13.01 14.40 -14.00
C ARG A 259 12.65 15.84 -13.60
N ARG A 260 13.45 16.83 -14.04
CA ARG A 260 13.20 18.26 -13.82
C ARG A 260 11.86 18.76 -14.39
N TRP A 261 11.31 18.07 -15.38
CA TRP A 261 10.02 18.39 -16.00
C TRP A 261 8.85 17.61 -15.41
N ARG A 262 9.14 16.63 -14.54
CA ARG A 262 8.10 15.81 -13.92
C ARG A 262 7.56 16.48 -12.67
N GLY A 263 6.26 16.31 -12.44
CA GLY A 263 5.58 16.82 -11.26
C GLY A 263 5.18 18.29 -11.34
N HIS A 264 4.10 18.63 -10.65
CA HIS A 264 3.66 20.02 -10.58
C HIS A 264 4.66 20.87 -9.77
N ARG A 265 4.67 22.18 -10.03
CA ARG A 265 5.50 23.14 -9.26
C ARG A 265 5.19 23.06 -7.76
N ARG A 266 3.92 22.90 -7.40
CA ARG A 266 3.47 22.75 -6.01
C ARG A 266 4.09 21.51 -5.33
N ASP A 267 4.04 20.35 -5.99
CA ASP A 267 4.60 19.11 -5.43
C ASP A 267 6.12 19.22 -5.19
N ARG A 268 6.82 19.89 -6.12
CA ARG A 268 8.26 20.18 -5.98
C ARG A 268 8.55 21.11 -4.80
N ALA A 269 7.76 22.17 -4.64
CA ALA A 269 7.89 23.11 -3.54
C ALA A 269 7.63 22.43 -2.18
N VAL A 270 6.60 21.57 -2.08
CA VAL A 270 6.31 20.80 -0.87
C VAL A 270 7.47 19.85 -0.51
N ARG A 271 8.02 19.14 -1.51
CA ARG A 271 9.20 18.29 -1.32
C ARG A 271 10.39 19.10 -0.79
N GLU A 272 10.68 20.24 -1.40
CA GLU A 272 11.81 21.08 -1.01
C GLU A 272 11.64 21.63 0.41
N LEU A 273 10.43 22.08 0.74
CA LEU A 273 10.08 22.54 2.09
C LEU A 273 10.24 21.42 3.13
N LEU A 274 9.77 20.21 2.84
CA LEU A 274 9.87 19.09 3.78
C LEU A 274 11.31 18.62 3.97
N VAL A 275 12.10 18.53 2.89
CA VAL A 275 13.52 18.21 3.05
C VAL A 275 14.25 19.32 3.83
N HIS A 276 13.93 20.58 3.56
CA HIS A 276 14.49 21.70 4.32
C HIS A 276 14.07 21.68 5.79
N ALA A 277 12.82 21.33 6.10
CA ALA A 277 12.32 21.24 7.47
C ALA A 277 13.02 20.12 8.23
N VAL A 278 13.20 18.95 7.60
CA VAL A 278 13.96 17.83 8.18
C VAL A 278 15.42 18.22 8.40
N SER A 279 16.07 18.86 7.41
CA SER A 279 17.45 19.33 7.58
C SER A 279 17.60 20.38 8.67
N ARG A 280 16.61 21.26 8.87
CA ARG A 280 16.62 22.20 10.02
C ARG A 280 16.46 21.46 11.34
N ALA A 281 15.50 20.54 11.44
CA ALA A 281 15.24 19.77 12.66
C ALA A 281 16.42 18.87 13.06
N VAL A 282 17.26 18.48 12.10
CA VAL A 282 18.50 17.73 12.36
C VAL A 282 19.62 18.64 12.90
N ASN A 283 19.62 19.92 12.52
CA ASN A 283 20.70 20.87 12.86
C ASN A 283 20.35 21.79 14.05
N SER A 284 19.14 21.67 14.60
CA SER A 284 18.68 22.35 15.82
C SER A 284 18.97 21.50 17.05
#